data_AF-A0A3E0NPM7-F1
#
_entry.id   AF-A0A3E0NPM7-F1
#
_cell.length_a   1.000
_cell.length_b   1.000
_cell.length_c   1.000
_cell.angle_alpha   90.00
_cell.angle_beta   90.00
_cell.angle_gamma   90.00
#
_symmetry.space_group_name_H-M   'P 1'
#
loop_
_entity.id
_entity.type
_entity.pdbx_description
1 polymer ?
#
loop_
_entity_poly.entity_id
_entity_poly.type
_entity_poly.pdbx_seq_one_letter_code
_entity_poly.pdbx_strand_id
1 'polypeptide(L)'
;MSATMTPPAAGVKVRAYRHGFGDCFLLAFPTADPDVAWYLMIDCGLFWQYKRSDGAGIREQLAAVAADLRDATGGDIDALVITHEHYDHLGGFHHEESLRILHDEIHFRELWLPWTEDPGDDLAEELREEADLELRLLRRELLAVARRMGVRSLGVEDAEAGEQPEALAGLSFADELLGFSRSTSDALAAVREMFEARTDEAGDEVVPRRPTRYFDPGDLHLPMGPDGPRIWVLGPPRSRQALRSNERSGEHFESGADHPLRALDQAPAERRLAALHTALEGREDAGRSDAARAFERGVGLELGELGEEAAPSPELEFFRRHYGLGADDGNDGSDGGMVDGGGGAAAGGPGEVDDQDVEVADDAAWRRIDRVWLGELDELALQYDNYVNNTSMVLAIAPGDSDKVLLFVGDAQAGNWLSWCDEVVRCDDGAGGSVSSHELLQRAVLYKVGHHGSHNATLRKGVELMTSPELVAVIPTDEEWAWHKRSSGDGGWRMPFLPIYRALLERCRGRVLQTDSGLPTDKPRMTPRDSDGKEPFSDEEFAESETLIAQHAGEIAELAARLRSEELFFELTIDP
;
A
#
# COMPACT_ATOMS: atom_id res chain seq x y z
N MET A 1 25.97 25.08 2.26
CA MET A 1 26.47 23.99 3.10
C MET A 1 25.67 24.02 4.38
N SER A 2 24.78 23.05 4.54
CA SER A 2 24.09 22.81 5.80
C SER A 2 25.15 22.44 6.84
N ALA A 3 25.01 22.89 8.08
CA ALA A 3 25.93 22.47 9.14
C ALA A 3 25.67 21.00 9.49
N THR A 4 26.74 20.25 9.80
CA THR A 4 26.66 18.87 10.30
C THR A 4 25.65 18.79 11.46
N MET A 5 24.81 17.76 11.45
CA MET A 5 23.76 17.53 12.43
C MET A 5 24.38 16.99 13.73
N THR A 6 24.72 17.89 14.65
CA THR A 6 25.26 17.50 15.97
C THR A 6 24.15 17.01 16.90
N PRO A 7 24.30 15.86 17.58
CA PRO A 7 23.36 15.39 18.59
C PRO A 7 23.35 16.29 19.85
N PRO A 8 22.31 16.23 20.70
CA PRO A 8 22.39 16.83 22.04
C PRO A 8 23.42 16.09 22.91
N ALA A 9 23.83 16.67 24.04
CA ALA A 9 24.75 16.00 24.98
C ALA A 9 24.17 14.72 25.59
N ALA A 10 22.84 14.63 25.69
CA ALA A 10 22.09 13.44 26.06
C ALA A 10 20.75 13.43 25.31
N GLY A 11 20.20 12.26 25.02
CA GLY A 11 18.99 12.13 24.22
C GLY A 11 19.29 11.88 22.74
N VAL A 12 18.43 12.36 21.85
CA VAL A 12 18.57 12.19 20.40
C VAL A 12 18.08 13.45 19.66
N LYS A 13 18.72 13.77 18.54
CA LYS A 13 18.15 14.71 17.56
C LYS A 13 17.55 13.93 16.40
N VAL A 14 16.32 14.24 16.03
CA VAL A 14 15.57 13.61 14.95
C VAL A 14 15.37 14.64 13.86
N ARG A 15 15.72 14.29 12.62
CA ARG A 15 15.41 15.05 11.42
C ARG A 15 14.38 14.29 10.60
N ALA A 16 13.24 14.91 10.34
CA ALA A 16 12.19 14.39 9.47
C ALA A 16 12.19 15.19 8.17
N TYR A 17 12.48 14.54 7.05
CA TYR A 17 12.48 15.20 5.75
C TYR A 17 11.05 15.47 5.28
N ARG A 18 10.85 16.58 4.58
CA ARG A 18 9.53 17.06 4.13
C ARG A 18 9.46 17.29 2.62
N HIS A 19 10.14 16.42 1.89
CA HIS A 19 10.29 16.46 0.43
C HIS A 19 9.05 16.00 -0.34
N GLY A 20 8.03 15.45 0.34
CA GLY A 20 6.72 15.16 -0.24
C GLY A 20 5.99 14.01 0.46
N PHE A 21 5.30 13.20 -0.36
CA PHE A 21 4.61 11.98 0.08
C PHE A 21 5.60 10.80 0.09
N GLY A 22 6.27 10.59 1.22
CA GLY A 22 7.26 9.52 1.39
C GLY A 22 8.06 9.69 2.67
N ASP A 23 8.92 8.71 2.94
CA ASP A 23 9.62 8.57 4.20
C ASP A 23 11.13 8.78 4.05
N CYS A 24 11.69 9.61 4.93
CA CYS A 24 13.13 9.71 5.14
C CYS A 24 13.38 10.38 6.49
N PHE A 25 14.09 9.69 7.38
CA PHE A 25 14.44 10.20 8.71
C PHE A 25 15.93 10.00 8.99
N LEU A 26 16.53 10.96 9.69
CA LEU A 26 17.89 10.88 10.18
C LEU A 26 17.89 11.14 11.69
N LEU A 27 18.45 10.23 12.47
CA LEU A 27 18.59 10.36 13.90
C LEU A 27 20.08 10.47 14.24
N ALA A 28 20.42 11.41 15.13
CA ALA A 28 21.77 11.62 15.63
C ALA A 28 21.80 11.38 17.14
N PHE A 29 22.58 10.39 17.56
CA PHE A 29 22.80 10.04 18.96
C PHE A 29 24.19 10.51 19.43
N PRO A 30 24.32 10.99 20.67
CA PRO A 30 25.63 11.29 21.24
C PRO A 30 26.44 10.01 21.42
N THR A 31 27.75 10.11 21.25
CA THR A 31 28.68 9.03 21.55
C THR A 31 29.58 9.40 22.73
N ALA A 32 30.46 8.49 23.14
CA ALA A 32 31.47 8.78 24.16
C ALA A 32 32.44 9.91 23.74
N ASP A 33 32.62 10.10 22.44
CA ASP A 33 33.32 11.27 21.88
C ASP A 33 32.28 12.35 21.53
N PRO A 34 32.28 13.51 22.22
CA PRO A 34 31.29 14.56 22.02
C PRO A 34 31.35 15.21 20.62
N ASP A 35 32.46 15.03 19.89
CA ASP A 35 32.62 15.56 18.53
C ASP A 35 32.14 14.56 17.45
N VAL A 36 31.77 13.34 17.85
CA VAL A 36 31.30 12.27 16.96
C VAL A 36 29.86 11.90 17.29
N ALA A 37 29.02 11.90 16.26
CA ALA A 37 27.65 11.43 16.34
C ALA A 37 27.55 9.99 15.81
N TRP A 38 26.60 9.23 16.34
CA TRP A 38 26.16 7.98 15.74
C TRP A 38 24.85 8.22 14.99
N TYR A 39 24.84 7.91 13.70
CA TYR A 39 23.72 8.24 12.80
C TYR A 39 22.92 7.00 12.40
N LEU A 40 21.61 7.06 12.63
CA LEU A 40 20.64 6.10 12.12
C LEU A 40 19.79 6.77 11.06
N MET A 41 19.83 6.25 9.84
CA MET A 41 18.96 6.66 8.75
C MET A 41 17.85 5.63 8.57
N ILE A 42 16.61 6.10 8.46
CA ILE A 42 15.44 5.26 8.21
C ILE A 42 14.82 5.73 6.90
N ASP A 43 14.88 4.86 5.91
CA ASP A 43 14.39 5.04 4.54
C ASP A 43 14.95 6.24 3.78
N CYS A 44 14.67 6.27 2.48
CA CYS A 44 14.85 7.43 1.61
C CYS A 44 13.97 7.26 0.38
N GLY A 45 12.71 7.65 0.46
CA GLY A 45 11.80 7.50 -0.67
C GLY A 45 10.80 8.62 -0.81
N LEU A 46 10.21 8.68 -1.99
CA LEU A 46 9.18 9.62 -2.38
C LEU A 46 8.29 8.92 -3.40
N PHE A 47 6.98 9.11 -3.29
CA PHE A 47 6.06 8.46 -4.20
C PHE A 47 6.41 8.75 -5.65
N TRP A 48 6.47 7.72 -6.50
CA TRP A 48 7.11 7.80 -7.81
C TRP A 48 6.47 8.81 -8.79
N GLN A 49 5.16 9.04 -8.70
CA GLN A 49 4.45 10.09 -9.48
C GLN A 49 4.43 11.45 -8.79
N TYR A 50 5.16 11.60 -7.69
CA TYR A 50 5.12 12.82 -6.93
C TYR A 50 5.61 14.00 -7.78
N LYS A 51 4.78 15.03 -7.78
CA LYS A 51 5.06 16.29 -8.44
C LYS A 51 4.45 17.39 -7.61
N ARG A 52 5.31 18.29 -7.13
CA ARG A 52 4.88 19.47 -6.38
C ARG A 52 4.07 20.41 -7.26
N SER A 53 3.20 21.19 -6.64
CA SER A 53 2.42 22.24 -7.30
C SER A 53 3.30 23.32 -7.95
N ASP A 54 4.52 23.53 -7.44
CA ASP A 54 5.55 24.41 -8.02
C ASP A 54 6.30 23.81 -9.23
N GLY A 55 6.03 22.53 -9.55
CA GLY A 55 6.61 21.83 -10.69
C GLY A 55 7.85 21.00 -10.39
N ALA A 56 8.42 21.06 -9.17
CA ALA A 56 9.52 20.20 -8.78
C ALA A 56 9.07 18.72 -8.74
N GLY A 57 9.84 17.85 -9.39
CA GLY A 57 9.55 16.43 -9.49
C GLY A 57 10.31 15.61 -8.47
N ILE A 58 10.08 14.31 -8.52
CA ILE A 58 10.72 13.32 -7.65
C ILE A 58 12.26 13.36 -7.68
N ARG A 59 12.86 13.53 -8.87
CA ARG A 59 14.33 13.49 -9.04
C ARG A 59 15.00 14.63 -8.28
N GLU A 60 14.49 15.86 -8.43
CA GLU A 60 15.05 17.03 -7.78
C GLU A 60 14.90 16.94 -6.25
N GLN A 61 13.75 16.45 -5.78
CA GLN A 61 13.48 16.29 -4.35
C GLN A 61 14.40 15.25 -3.71
N LEU A 62 14.53 14.05 -4.29
CA LEU A 62 15.38 13.00 -3.75
C LEU A 62 16.87 13.36 -3.84
N ALA A 63 17.31 14.04 -4.89
CA ALA A 63 18.68 14.54 -4.99
C ALA A 63 18.98 15.58 -3.89
N ALA A 64 18.02 16.47 -3.59
CA ALA A 64 18.16 17.44 -2.50
C ALA A 64 18.25 16.76 -1.13
N VAL A 65 17.41 15.75 -0.87
CA VAL A 65 17.46 14.94 0.36
C VAL A 65 18.79 14.22 0.49
N ALA A 66 19.25 13.52 -0.55
CA ALA A 66 20.53 12.81 -0.53
C ALA A 66 21.72 13.76 -0.30
N ALA A 67 21.72 14.93 -0.95
CA ALA A 67 22.75 15.95 -0.75
C ALA A 67 22.76 16.50 0.68
N ASP A 68 21.59 16.73 1.28
CA ASP A 68 21.50 17.17 2.67
C ASP A 68 21.89 16.07 3.66
N LEU A 69 21.52 14.80 3.42
CA LEU A 69 21.98 13.66 4.21
C LEU A 69 23.52 13.59 4.26
N ARG A 70 24.18 13.71 3.11
CA ARG A 70 25.65 13.79 3.02
C ARG A 70 26.20 14.97 3.82
N ASP A 71 25.67 16.17 3.61
CA ASP A 71 26.14 17.38 4.30
C ASP A 71 25.92 17.31 5.83
N ALA A 72 24.78 16.75 6.26
CA ALA A 72 24.39 16.63 7.65
C ALA A 72 25.22 15.61 8.42
N THR A 73 25.76 14.60 7.75
CA THR A 73 26.49 13.49 8.37
C THR A 73 27.99 13.55 8.10
N GLY A 74 28.42 14.43 7.18
CA GLY A 74 29.79 14.42 6.66
C GLY A 74 30.06 13.25 5.70
N GLY A 75 29.02 12.52 5.28
CA GLY A 75 29.14 11.35 4.42
C GLY A 75 29.31 10.02 5.17
N ASP A 76 29.11 9.98 6.48
CA ASP A 76 29.21 8.74 7.28
C ASP A 76 27.89 8.48 8.03
N ILE A 77 27.26 7.33 7.77
CA ILE A 77 26.03 6.89 8.45
C ILE A 77 26.26 5.49 9.04
N ASP A 78 25.95 5.31 10.33
CA ASP A 78 26.26 4.06 11.01
C ASP A 78 25.28 2.94 10.64
N ALA A 79 24.00 3.24 10.53
CA ALA A 79 22.99 2.25 10.16
C ALA A 79 21.98 2.84 9.18
N LEU A 80 21.74 2.11 8.09
CA LEU A 80 20.61 2.31 7.20
C LEU A 80 19.54 1.27 7.54
N VAL A 81 18.33 1.74 7.82
CA VAL A 81 17.13 0.91 7.97
C VAL A 81 16.29 1.08 6.72
N ILE A 82 15.90 -0.04 6.11
CA ILE A 82 14.81 -0.06 5.12
C ILE A 82 13.63 -0.76 5.78
N THR A 83 12.49 -0.07 5.91
CA THR A 83 11.34 -0.62 6.63
C THR A 83 10.65 -1.72 5.84
N HIS A 84 10.36 -1.48 4.56
CA HIS A 84 9.70 -2.42 3.65
C HIS A 84 9.90 -2.02 2.19
N GLU A 85 9.47 -2.90 1.28
CA GLU A 85 9.67 -2.76 -0.16
C GLU A 85 8.60 -1.87 -0.82
N HIS A 86 8.45 -0.62 -0.34
CA HIS A 86 7.67 0.41 -1.03
C HIS A 86 8.55 1.53 -1.59
N TYR A 87 8.19 2.05 -2.77
CA TYR A 87 8.99 3.04 -3.49
C TYR A 87 9.07 4.39 -2.78
N ASP A 88 8.04 4.79 -2.05
CA ASP A 88 8.05 5.97 -1.20
C ASP A 88 8.93 5.81 0.07
N HIS A 89 9.54 4.63 0.27
CA HIS A 89 10.63 4.36 1.22
C HIS A 89 11.99 4.13 0.54
N LEU A 90 12.01 3.63 -0.71
CA LEU A 90 13.23 3.20 -1.40
C LEU A 90 13.65 4.07 -2.60
N GLY A 91 12.80 4.99 -3.07
CA GLY A 91 12.95 5.67 -4.35
C GLY A 91 14.25 6.47 -4.50
N GLY A 92 14.85 6.91 -3.38
CA GLY A 92 16.16 7.55 -3.34
C GLY A 92 17.28 6.67 -3.91
N PHE A 93 17.15 5.36 -3.78
CA PHE A 93 18.12 4.36 -4.28
C PHE A 93 17.86 3.91 -5.72
N HIS A 94 16.94 4.56 -6.45
CA HIS A 94 16.62 4.21 -7.83
C HIS A 94 16.99 5.32 -8.84
N HIS A 95 16.82 6.59 -8.47
CA HIS A 95 17.11 7.70 -9.40
C HIS A 95 18.60 8.02 -9.48
N GLU A 96 19.14 8.21 -10.69
CA GLU A 96 20.57 8.35 -10.98
C GLU A 96 21.32 9.31 -10.03
N GLU A 97 20.82 10.54 -9.84
CA GLU A 97 21.53 11.54 -9.01
C GLU A 97 21.47 11.22 -7.51
N SER A 98 20.30 10.85 -6.98
CA SER A 98 20.17 10.50 -5.56
C SER A 98 20.90 9.20 -5.23
N LEU A 99 20.80 8.19 -6.10
CA LEU A 99 21.54 6.95 -5.98
C LEU A 99 23.04 7.21 -6.02
N ARG A 100 23.53 8.02 -6.96
CA ARG A 100 24.96 8.38 -7.02
C ARG A 100 25.43 9.01 -5.70
N ILE A 101 24.66 9.92 -5.11
CA ILE A 101 25.04 10.53 -3.81
C ILE A 101 25.00 9.49 -2.69
N LEU A 102 23.90 8.74 -2.56
CA LEU A 102 23.74 7.72 -1.50
C LEU A 102 24.78 6.59 -1.60
N HIS A 103 25.16 6.19 -2.81
CA HIS A 103 26.09 5.10 -3.07
C HIS A 103 27.56 5.55 -3.05
N ASP A 104 27.91 6.67 -3.69
CA ASP A 104 29.30 7.10 -3.88
C ASP A 104 29.79 8.07 -2.80
N GLU A 105 28.90 8.87 -2.22
CA GLU A 105 29.26 9.98 -1.34
C GLU A 105 28.87 9.75 0.13
N ILE A 106 28.09 8.70 0.42
CA ILE A 106 27.71 8.31 1.78
C ILE A 106 28.19 6.89 2.07
N HIS A 107 28.96 6.75 3.15
CA HIS A 107 29.41 5.48 3.69
C HIS A 107 28.45 5.00 4.79
N PHE A 108 27.60 4.04 4.43
CA PHE A 108 26.80 3.28 5.39
C PHE A 108 27.61 2.15 6.03
N ARG A 109 27.62 2.02 7.36
CA ARG A 109 28.37 0.94 8.04
C ARG A 109 27.59 -0.37 8.10
N GLU A 110 26.31 -0.32 8.46
CA GLU A 110 25.43 -1.49 8.54
C GLU A 110 24.09 -1.26 7.80
N LEU A 111 23.52 -2.35 7.24
CA LEU A 111 22.16 -2.39 6.70
C LEU A 111 21.28 -3.20 7.64
N TRP A 112 20.13 -2.66 8.02
CA TRP A 112 19.13 -3.33 8.85
C TRP A 112 17.85 -3.53 8.05
N LEU A 113 17.38 -4.78 8.04
CA LEU A 113 16.19 -5.21 7.30
C LEU A 113 15.28 -6.03 8.21
N PRO A 114 13.97 -6.11 7.92
CA PRO A 114 13.07 -7.04 8.61
C PRO A 114 13.40 -8.50 8.26
N TRP A 115 13.00 -9.45 9.10
CA TRP A 115 13.17 -10.89 8.84
C TRP A 115 12.52 -11.36 7.53
N THR A 116 11.49 -10.66 7.03
CA THR A 116 10.85 -10.93 5.73
C THR A 116 11.81 -10.77 4.55
N GLU A 117 12.93 -10.09 4.76
CA GLU A 117 14.00 -9.86 3.79
C GLU A 117 15.19 -10.81 3.97
N ASP A 118 15.15 -11.70 4.96
CA ASP A 118 16.23 -12.67 5.23
C ASP A 118 16.20 -13.81 4.18
N PRO A 119 17.27 -14.01 3.40
CA PRO A 119 17.36 -15.15 2.48
C PRO A 119 17.53 -16.50 3.19
N GLY A 120 17.87 -16.49 4.49
CA GLY A 120 18.04 -17.69 5.31
C GLY A 120 16.82 -18.06 6.16
N ASP A 121 15.72 -17.30 6.09
CA ASP A 121 14.50 -17.59 6.83
C ASP A 121 13.47 -18.33 5.94
N ASP A 122 13.10 -19.54 6.34
CA ASP A 122 12.20 -20.43 5.58
C ASP A 122 10.83 -19.76 5.33
N LEU A 123 10.28 -19.07 6.33
CA LEU A 123 8.96 -18.42 6.18
C LEU A 123 9.07 -17.20 5.25
N ALA A 124 10.17 -16.47 5.32
CA ALA A 124 10.41 -15.34 4.42
C ALA A 124 10.53 -15.81 2.96
N GLU A 125 11.22 -16.93 2.72
CA GLU A 125 11.31 -17.54 1.38
C GLU A 125 9.94 -17.97 0.87
N GLU A 126 9.16 -18.69 1.68
CA GLU A 126 7.79 -19.10 1.33
C GLU A 126 6.91 -17.89 0.98
N LEU A 127 6.97 -16.81 1.78
CA LEU A 127 6.19 -15.60 1.55
C LEU A 127 6.61 -14.85 0.28
N ARG A 128 7.91 -14.77 -0.03
CA ARG A 128 8.41 -14.19 -1.28
C ARG A 128 7.97 -15.01 -2.49
N GLU A 129 8.04 -16.34 -2.42
CA GLU A 129 7.55 -17.20 -3.50
C GLU A 129 6.04 -17.03 -3.75
N GLU A 130 5.24 -16.90 -2.68
CA GLU A 130 3.81 -16.59 -2.75
C GLU A 130 3.56 -15.22 -3.39
N ALA A 131 4.25 -14.17 -2.93
CA ALA A 131 4.13 -12.81 -3.44
C ALA A 131 4.53 -12.72 -4.92
N ASP A 132 5.64 -13.35 -5.31
CA ASP A 132 6.10 -13.45 -6.70
C ASP A 132 5.11 -14.18 -7.58
N LEU A 133 4.46 -15.21 -7.05
CA LEU A 133 3.42 -15.94 -7.77
C LEU A 133 2.17 -15.07 -7.96
N GLU A 134 1.71 -14.41 -6.90
CA GLU A 134 0.57 -13.47 -6.94
C GLU A 134 0.81 -12.35 -7.96
N LEU A 135 1.99 -11.74 -7.95
CA LEU A 135 2.37 -10.68 -8.88
C LEU A 135 2.46 -11.18 -10.33
N ARG A 136 3.06 -12.36 -10.56
CA ARG A 136 3.13 -12.98 -11.90
C ARG A 136 1.74 -13.29 -12.45
N LEU A 137 0.83 -13.76 -11.60
CA LEU A 137 -0.53 -14.09 -11.99
C LEU A 137 -1.34 -12.80 -12.24
N LEU A 138 -1.25 -11.79 -11.36
CA LEU A 138 -1.83 -10.47 -11.57
C LEU A 138 -1.37 -9.87 -12.91
N ARG A 139 -0.07 -9.93 -13.20
CA ARG A 139 0.51 -9.46 -14.47
C ARG A 139 -0.03 -10.22 -15.68
N ARG A 140 -0.12 -11.54 -15.58
CA ARG A 140 -0.65 -12.37 -16.67
C ARG A 140 -2.10 -11.99 -16.96
N GLU A 141 -2.91 -11.82 -15.92
CA GLU A 141 -4.32 -11.45 -16.08
C GLU A 141 -4.47 -10.04 -16.63
N LEU A 142 -3.69 -9.07 -16.14
CA LEU A 142 -3.69 -7.72 -16.68
C LEU A 142 -3.32 -7.71 -18.18
N LEU A 143 -2.30 -8.48 -18.58
CA LEU A 143 -1.94 -8.64 -19.99
C LEU A 143 -3.05 -9.31 -20.81
N ALA A 144 -3.76 -10.29 -20.25
CA ALA A 144 -4.88 -10.93 -20.92
C ALA A 144 -6.04 -9.94 -21.13
N VAL A 145 -6.34 -9.10 -20.14
CA VAL A 145 -7.30 -8.01 -20.26
C VAL A 145 -6.86 -7.00 -21.32
N ALA A 146 -5.62 -6.52 -21.24
CA ALA A 146 -5.07 -5.57 -22.21
C ALA A 146 -5.24 -6.08 -23.65
N ARG A 147 -4.91 -7.36 -23.91
CA ARG A 147 -5.11 -7.99 -25.21
C ARG A 147 -6.57 -8.02 -25.65
N ARG A 148 -7.50 -8.37 -24.76
CA ARG A 148 -8.96 -8.38 -25.06
C ARG A 148 -9.50 -6.99 -25.36
N MET A 149 -8.92 -5.95 -24.73
CA MET A 149 -9.26 -4.55 -24.98
C MET A 149 -8.54 -3.95 -26.21
N GLY A 150 -7.77 -4.76 -26.95
CA GLY A 150 -7.02 -4.32 -28.13
C GLY A 150 -5.78 -3.48 -27.81
N VAL A 151 -5.37 -3.42 -26.54
CA VAL A 151 -4.13 -2.76 -26.09
C VAL A 151 -2.95 -3.65 -26.45
N ARG A 152 -2.02 -3.12 -27.26
CA ARG A 152 -0.91 -3.88 -27.84
C ARG A 152 0.34 -3.96 -26.94
N SER A 153 0.44 -3.08 -25.95
CA SER A 153 1.50 -3.10 -24.93
C SER A 153 1.01 -2.44 -23.65
N LEU A 154 1.27 -3.07 -22.51
CA LEU A 154 1.33 -2.39 -21.21
C LEU A 154 2.73 -1.77 -21.14
N GLY A 155 2.83 -0.46 -21.35
CA GLY A 155 4.10 0.24 -21.46
C GLY A 155 4.69 0.48 -20.08
N VAL A 156 5.72 -0.28 -19.70
CA VAL A 156 6.56 0.00 -18.52
C VAL A 156 7.89 0.67 -18.93
N GLU A 157 8.20 0.73 -20.24
CA GLU A 157 9.55 1.12 -20.69
C GLU A 157 9.71 2.60 -21.10
N ASP A 158 8.62 3.38 -21.21
CA ASP A 158 8.71 4.82 -21.56
C ASP A 158 7.56 5.63 -20.90
N ALA A 159 7.49 5.67 -19.57
CA ALA A 159 6.56 6.55 -18.83
C ALA A 159 7.05 8.01 -18.77
N GLU A 160 7.95 8.43 -19.66
CA GLU A 160 8.24 9.84 -19.93
C GLU A 160 7.37 10.32 -21.10
N ALA A 161 6.27 10.98 -20.75
CA ALA A 161 5.34 11.73 -21.60
C ALA A 161 4.14 10.97 -22.24
N GLY A 162 2.93 11.34 -21.76
CA GLY A 162 1.73 11.43 -22.59
C GLY A 162 0.67 10.35 -22.39
N GLU A 163 -0.51 10.79 -21.92
CA GLU A 163 -1.84 10.15 -21.99
C GLU A 163 -1.91 8.62 -21.93
N GLN A 164 -2.29 8.13 -20.74
CA GLN A 164 -2.83 6.78 -20.53
C GLN A 164 -3.96 6.50 -21.53
N PRO A 165 -4.00 5.34 -22.21
CA PRO A 165 -5.13 4.97 -23.04
C PRO A 165 -6.42 4.96 -22.19
N GLU A 166 -7.45 5.71 -22.61
CA GLU A 166 -8.76 5.79 -21.93
C GLU A 166 -9.39 4.41 -21.65
N ALA A 167 -8.98 3.37 -22.40
CA ALA A 167 -9.40 1.99 -22.21
C ALA A 167 -8.86 1.31 -20.93
N LEU A 168 -7.76 1.80 -20.34
CA LEU A 168 -7.16 1.25 -19.10
C LEU A 168 -7.55 2.04 -17.84
N ALA A 169 -8.42 3.05 -17.95
CA ALA A 169 -8.83 3.87 -16.82
C ALA A 169 -9.42 3.07 -15.63
N GLY A 170 -10.00 1.88 -15.90
CA GLY A 170 -10.52 0.95 -14.89
C GLY A 170 -9.54 -0.12 -14.39
N LEU A 171 -8.25 -0.02 -14.73
CA LEU A 171 -7.17 -0.91 -14.27
C LEU A 171 -5.95 -0.13 -13.76
N SER A 172 -6.16 1.16 -13.46
CA SER A 172 -5.06 2.10 -13.20
C SER A 172 -4.22 1.69 -12.00
N PHE A 173 -4.81 1.07 -10.97
CA PHE A 173 -4.10 0.66 -9.77
C PHE A 173 -3.26 -0.60 -9.98
N ALA A 174 -3.81 -1.65 -10.60
CA ALA A 174 -3.07 -2.88 -10.88
C ALA A 174 -1.88 -2.68 -11.85
N ASP A 175 -2.04 -1.84 -12.88
CA ASP A 175 -0.95 -1.49 -13.82
C ASP A 175 0.14 -0.64 -13.14
N GLU A 176 -0.28 0.33 -12.31
CA GLU A 176 0.60 1.16 -11.47
C GLU A 176 1.41 0.30 -10.49
N LEU A 177 0.76 -0.64 -9.78
CA LEU A 177 1.41 -1.57 -8.85
C LEU A 177 2.46 -2.47 -9.54
N LEU A 178 2.18 -2.96 -10.75
CA LEU A 178 3.10 -3.86 -11.46
C LEU A 178 4.35 -3.16 -12.00
N GLY A 179 4.21 -1.94 -12.53
CA GLY A 179 5.36 -1.11 -12.92
C GLY A 179 6.20 -0.70 -11.70
N PHE A 180 5.52 -0.46 -10.58
CA PHE A 180 6.11 -0.11 -9.28
C PHE A 180 6.90 -1.26 -8.66
N SER A 181 6.35 -2.47 -8.62
CA SER A 181 6.98 -3.60 -7.93
C SER A 181 8.37 -3.87 -8.52
N ARG A 182 8.51 -3.85 -9.85
CA ARG A 182 9.82 -4.00 -10.50
C ARG A 182 10.79 -2.89 -10.09
N SER A 183 10.35 -1.63 -10.10
CA SER A 183 11.19 -0.48 -9.75
C SER A 183 11.63 -0.51 -8.28
N THR A 184 10.78 -1.04 -7.40
CA THR A 184 11.07 -1.14 -5.97
C THR A 184 12.02 -2.30 -5.67
N SER A 185 11.86 -3.43 -6.34
CA SER A 185 12.82 -4.53 -6.26
C SER A 185 14.20 -4.13 -6.79
N ASP A 186 14.25 -3.36 -7.88
CA ASP A 186 15.50 -2.81 -8.41
C ASP A 186 16.17 -1.86 -7.40
N ALA A 187 15.38 -1.02 -6.71
CA ALA A 187 15.89 -0.13 -5.66
C ALA A 187 16.43 -0.91 -4.45
N LEU A 188 15.71 -1.92 -3.96
CA LEU A 188 16.17 -2.76 -2.85
C LEU A 188 17.40 -3.58 -3.23
N ALA A 189 17.47 -4.08 -4.48
CA ALA A 189 18.65 -4.75 -5.00
C ALA A 189 19.87 -3.81 -5.03
N ALA A 190 19.69 -2.56 -5.46
CA ALA A 190 20.76 -1.55 -5.42
C ALA A 190 21.23 -1.28 -3.98
N VAL A 191 20.31 -1.20 -3.01
CA VAL A 191 20.67 -1.10 -1.58
C VAL A 191 21.48 -2.31 -1.15
N ARG A 192 21.05 -3.54 -1.46
CA ARG A 192 21.78 -4.76 -1.06
C ARG A 192 23.18 -4.80 -1.69
N GLU A 193 23.30 -4.45 -2.97
CA GLU A 193 24.58 -4.39 -3.69
C GLU A 193 25.57 -3.43 -3.01
N MET A 194 25.10 -2.31 -2.45
CA MET A 194 25.96 -1.41 -1.68
C MET A 194 26.70 -2.15 -0.55
N PHE A 195 26.09 -3.14 0.10
CA PHE A 195 26.69 -3.83 1.25
C PHE A 195 27.50 -5.07 0.87
N GLU A 196 27.47 -5.49 -0.40
CA GLU A 196 28.26 -6.61 -0.90
C GLU A 196 29.73 -6.22 -1.14
N ALA A 197 30.61 -7.22 -1.16
CA ALA A 197 32.01 -6.99 -1.51
C ALA A 197 32.13 -6.59 -2.99
N ARG A 198 33.01 -5.62 -3.29
CA ARG A 198 33.36 -5.27 -4.67
C ARG A 198 34.77 -5.71 -4.98
N THR A 199 34.93 -6.39 -6.10
CA THR A 199 36.22 -6.84 -6.64
C THR A 199 36.60 -6.05 -7.88
N ASP A 200 37.89 -5.87 -8.13
CA ASP A 200 38.38 -5.31 -9.40
C ASP A 200 38.35 -6.35 -10.53
N GLU A 201 38.81 -5.98 -11.73
CA GLU A 201 38.90 -6.88 -12.88
C GLU A 201 39.84 -8.09 -12.65
N ALA A 202 40.74 -8.01 -11.66
CA ALA A 202 41.66 -9.09 -11.30
C ALA A 202 41.05 -10.04 -10.25
N GLY A 203 39.89 -9.70 -9.68
CA GLY A 203 39.22 -10.45 -8.62
C GLY A 203 39.72 -10.11 -7.21
N ASP A 204 40.51 -9.04 -7.06
CA ASP A 204 40.97 -8.57 -5.76
C ASP A 204 39.88 -7.71 -5.10
N GLU A 205 39.61 -7.93 -3.82
CA GLU A 205 38.62 -7.16 -3.06
C GLU A 205 39.08 -5.71 -2.88
N VAL A 206 38.29 -4.77 -3.40
CA VAL A 206 38.54 -3.32 -3.35
C VAL A 206 37.64 -2.62 -2.33
N VAL A 207 36.46 -3.19 -2.08
CA VAL A 207 35.54 -2.74 -1.03
C VAL A 207 35.08 -3.97 -0.26
N PRO A 208 35.33 -4.04 1.06
CA PRO A 208 34.93 -5.18 1.86
C PRO A 208 33.41 -5.23 1.99
N ARG A 209 32.89 -6.46 2.10
CA ARG A 209 31.49 -6.69 2.46
C ARG A 209 31.19 -6.03 3.80
N ARG A 210 30.07 -5.31 3.86
CA ARG A 210 29.54 -4.69 5.06
C ARG A 210 28.42 -5.53 5.66
N PRO A 211 28.20 -5.46 6.98
CA PRO A 211 27.18 -6.27 7.64
C PRO A 211 25.76 -5.86 7.20
N THR A 212 24.96 -6.87 6.87
CA THR A 212 23.50 -6.79 6.79
C THR A 212 22.92 -7.59 7.94
N ARG A 213 22.00 -7.01 8.70
CA ARG A 213 21.31 -7.64 9.83
C ARG A 213 19.83 -7.74 9.52
N TYR A 214 19.25 -8.89 9.85
CA TYR A 214 17.82 -9.15 9.79
C TYR A 214 17.29 -9.22 11.21
N PHE A 215 16.13 -8.62 11.44
CA PHE A 215 15.55 -8.53 12.78
C PHE A 215 14.16 -9.13 12.86
N ASP A 216 13.93 -9.77 14.00
CA ASP A 216 12.70 -10.40 14.40
C ASP A 216 11.87 -9.54 15.36
N PRO A 217 10.53 -9.64 15.34
CA PRO A 217 9.71 -9.04 16.38
C PRO A 217 10.08 -9.64 17.75
N GLY A 218 10.45 -8.79 18.70
CA GLY A 218 10.95 -9.16 20.02
C GLY A 218 12.46 -8.94 20.20
N ASP A 219 13.20 -8.64 19.13
CA ASP A 219 14.63 -8.39 19.24
C ASP A 219 14.94 -7.08 20.00
N LEU A 220 16.05 -7.11 20.72
CA LEU A 220 16.71 -5.93 21.28
C LEU A 220 18.08 -5.77 20.63
N HIS A 221 18.33 -4.61 20.05
CA HIS A 221 19.61 -4.22 19.49
C HIS A 221 20.26 -3.08 20.29
N LEU A 222 21.55 -3.23 20.59
CA LEU A 222 22.38 -2.29 21.35
C LEU A 222 23.62 -1.90 20.52
N PRO A 223 23.48 -1.07 19.47
CA PRO A 223 24.55 -0.82 18.50
C PRO A 223 25.80 -0.17 19.12
N MET A 224 25.63 0.56 20.23
CA MET A 224 26.72 1.21 20.96
C MET A 224 26.94 0.63 22.38
N GLY A 225 26.41 -0.57 22.64
CA GLY A 225 26.43 -1.17 23.97
C GLY A 225 25.34 -0.62 24.91
N PRO A 226 25.40 -0.97 26.20
CA PRO A 226 24.30 -0.75 27.16
C PRO A 226 24.03 0.73 27.47
N ASP A 227 25.03 1.59 27.34
CA ASP A 227 24.90 3.05 27.58
C ASP A 227 24.40 3.81 26.34
N GLY A 228 24.29 3.12 25.19
CA GLY A 228 23.81 3.65 23.92
C GLY A 228 22.29 3.53 23.74
N PRO A 229 21.77 3.82 22.54
CA PRO A 229 20.36 3.64 22.25
C PRO A 229 19.97 2.17 22.36
N ARG A 230 18.83 1.92 23.00
CA ARG A 230 18.16 0.62 23.02
C ARG A 230 17.10 0.61 21.93
N ILE A 231 17.19 -0.36 21.02
CA ILE A 231 16.32 -0.44 19.85
C ILE A 231 15.59 -1.77 19.92
N TRP A 232 14.28 -1.72 20.18
CA TRP A 232 13.41 -2.88 20.14
C TRP A 232 12.71 -2.98 18.79
N VAL A 233 12.59 -4.19 18.27
CA VAL A 233 11.89 -4.47 17.01
C VAL A 233 10.51 -5.05 17.33
N LEU A 234 9.46 -4.37 16.90
CA LEU A 234 8.06 -4.77 17.15
C LEU A 234 7.41 -5.47 15.97
N GLY A 235 7.97 -5.33 14.77
CA GLY A 235 7.41 -5.86 13.54
C GLY A 235 8.50 -6.03 12.48
N PRO A 236 8.19 -6.79 11.41
CA PRO A 236 6.86 -7.31 11.07
C PRO A 236 6.46 -8.58 11.85
N PRO A 237 5.16 -8.89 12.03
CA PRO A 237 4.72 -10.07 12.75
C PRO A 237 5.02 -11.36 11.99
N ARG A 238 5.39 -12.43 12.72
CA ARG A 238 5.61 -13.78 12.15
C ARG A 238 4.33 -14.47 11.65
N SER A 239 3.16 -13.92 11.94
CA SER A 239 1.86 -14.48 11.55
C SER A 239 1.51 -14.12 10.11
N ARG A 240 1.40 -15.12 9.23
CA ARG A 240 0.90 -14.93 7.84
C ARG A 240 -0.46 -14.24 7.80
N GLN A 241 -1.33 -14.57 8.76
CA GLN A 241 -2.64 -13.93 8.87
C GLN A 241 -2.49 -12.45 9.20
N ALA A 242 -1.63 -12.10 10.15
CA ALA A 242 -1.38 -10.70 10.50
C ALA A 242 -0.80 -9.93 9.32
N LEU A 243 0.18 -10.50 8.60
CA LEU A 243 0.76 -9.86 7.40
C LEU A 243 -0.29 -9.56 6.33
N ARG A 244 -1.30 -10.40 6.16
CA ARG A 244 -2.36 -10.21 5.16
C ARG A 244 -3.63 -9.51 5.69
N SER A 245 -3.62 -9.09 6.96
CA SER A 245 -4.79 -8.47 7.58
C SER A 245 -4.92 -7.00 7.21
N ASN A 246 -6.06 -6.62 6.64
CA ASN A 246 -6.39 -5.22 6.33
C ASN A 246 -7.44 -4.62 7.29
N GLU A 247 -8.35 -5.41 7.88
CA GLU A 247 -9.43 -4.87 8.73
C GLU A 247 -9.96 -5.85 9.82
N ARG A 248 -10.30 -5.31 11.00
CA ARG A 248 -11.27 -5.91 11.94
C ARG A 248 -12.38 -4.90 12.26
N SER A 249 -13.63 -5.27 12.02
CA SER A 249 -14.79 -4.39 12.25
C SER A 249 -14.81 -3.84 13.70
N GLY A 250 -14.89 -2.51 13.85
CA GLY A 250 -14.98 -1.82 15.14
C GLY A 250 -13.65 -1.35 15.76
N GLU A 251 -12.50 -1.72 15.18
CA GLU A 251 -11.17 -1.34 15.71
C GLU A 251 -10.53 -0.14 14.97
N HIS A 252 -11.08 0.20 13.80
CA HIS A 252 -10.69 1.34 12.97
C HIS A 252 -11.54 2.58 13.27
N PHE A 253 -11.07 3.75 12.82
CA PHE A 253 -11.88 4.95 12.82
C PHE A 253 -12.85 4.91 11.63
N GLU A 254 -14.16 4.89 11.90
CA GLU A 254 -15.18 4.78 10.86
C GLU A 254 -15.50 6.14 10.24
N SER A 255 -15.62 6.20 8.90
CA SER A 255 -16.47 7.19 8.22
C SER A 255 -17.81 6.54 7.92
N GLY A 256 -18.93 7.26 8.08
CA GLY A 256 -20.30 6.74 7.98
C GLY A 256 -20.78 6.27 6.59
N ALA A 257 -19.90 5.73 5.75
CA ALA A 257 -20.24 5.07 4.50
C ALA A 257 -19.77 3.61 4.56
N ASP A 258 -20.71 2.68 4.38
CA ASP A 258 -20.43 1.25 4.28
C ASP A 258 -19.46 1.00 3.10
N HIS A 259 -18.20 0.69 3.42
CA HIS A 259 -17.20 0.31 2.42
C HIS A 259 -17.43 -1.16 2.01
N PRO A 260 -17.47 -1.50 0.70
CA PRO A 260 -17.79 -2.84 0.22
C PRO A 260 -16.79 -3.95 0.57
N LEU A 261 -15.72 -3.66 1.32
CA LEU A 261 -14.63 -4.60 1.65
C LEU A 261 -15.00 -5.67 2.71
N ARG A 262 -16.16 -5.54 3.36
CA ARG A 262 -16.57 -6.43 4.48
C ARG A 262 -16.81 -7.91 4.10
N ALA A 263 -16.93 -8.26 2.82
CA ALA A 263 -17.54 -9.54 2.43
C ALA A 263 -16.55 -10.66 2.03
N LEU A 264 -15.25 -10.40 1.84
CA LEU A 264 -14.39 -11.38 1.17
C LEU A 264 -13.17 -11.87 1.94
N ASP A 265 -12.86 -11.37 3.13
CA ASP A 265 -11.61 -11.61 3.89
C ASP A 265 -11.31 -13.08 4.31
N GLN A 266 -12.12 -14.07 3.89
CA GLN A 266 -12.07 -15.45 4.41
C GLN A 266 -11.72 -16.56 3.41
N ALA A 267 -11.34 -16.25 2.16
CA ALA A 267 -10.90 -17.27 1.19
C ALA A 267 -9.38 -17.22 0.94
N PRO A 268 -8.67 -18.37 0.91
CA PRO A 268 -7.26 -18.40 0.51
C PRO A 268 -7.05 -17.80 -0.89
N ALA A 269 -5.98 -17.03 -1.08
CA ALA A 269 -5.62 -16.40 -2.37
C ALA A 269 -5.61 -17.40 -3.52
N GLU A 270 -5.11 -18.62 -3.28
CA GLU A 270 -5.12 -19.74 -4.24
C GLU A 270 -6.51 -20.11 -4.75
N ARG A 271 -7.54 -20.07 -3.91
CA ARG A 271 -8.93 -20.38 -4.32
C ARG A 271 -9.55 -19.26 -5.14
N ARG A 272 -9.19 -18.00 -4.83
CA ARG A 272 -9.66 -16.83 -5.60
C ARG A 272 -8.99 -16.78 -6.96
N LEU A 273 -7.68 -16.99 -7.02
CA LEU A 273 -6.96 -17.10 -8.28
C LEU A 273 -7.37 -18.32 -9.10
N ALA A 274 -7.65 -19.46 -8.48
CA ALA A 274 -8.19 -20.61 -9.21
C ALA A 274 -9.60 -20.33 -9.75
N ALA A 275 -10.45 -19.61 -9.01
CA ALA A 275 -11.76 -19.18 -9.49
C ALA A 275 -11.65 -18.17 -10.65
N LEU A 276 -10.75 -17.18 -10.54
CA LEU A 276 -10.44 -16.20 -11.57
C LEU A 276 -9.85 -16.87 -12.82
N HIS A 277 -8.88 -17.78 -12.63
CA HIS A 277 -8.30 -18.59 -13.69
C HIS A 277 -9.36 -19.45 -14.38
N THR A 278 -10.24 -20.12 -13.63
CA THR A 278 -11.33 -20.92 -14.22
C THR A 278 -12.33 -20.05 -14.98
N ALA A 279 -12.63 -18.85 -14.49
CA ALA A 279 -13.48 -17.88 -15.18
C ALA A 279 -12.83 -17.35 -16.48
N LEU A 280 -11.50 -17.32 -16.55
CA LEU A 280 -10.73 -16.79 -17.68
C LEU A 280 -10.26 -17.87 -18.67
N GLU A 281 -10.06 -19.11 -18.22
CA GLU A 281 -9.69 -20.32 -18.98
C GLU A 281 -10.87 -20.99 -19.69
N GLY A 282 -12.07 -20.42 -19.67
CA GLY A 282 -13.25 -20.94 -20.38
C GLY A 282 -13.11 -21.07 -21.90
N ARG A 283 -11.89 -21.07 -22.48
CA ARG A 283 -11.63 -21.15 -23.92
C ARG A 283 -10.43 -21.99 -24.37
N GLU A 284 -9.83 -22.86 -23.55
CA GLU A 284 -8.80 -23.79 -24.09
C GLU A 284 -9.14 -25.28 -24.07
N ASP A 285 -10.23 -25.70 -23.42
CA ASP A 285 -10.69 -27.11 -23.48
C ASP A 285 -12.02 -27.21 -24.24
N ALA A 286 -11.94 -27.38 -25.57
CA ALA A 286 -13.07 -27.60 -26.48
C ALA A 286 -13.77 -28.97 -26.30
N GLY A 287 -13.94 -29.43 -25.06
CA GLY A 287 -14.48 -30.77 -24.76
C GLY A 287 -15.20 -30.91 -23.43
N ARG A 288 -15.28 -29.88 -22.57
CA ARG A 288 -16.08 -29.97 -21.34
C ARG A 288 -17.47 -29.42 -21.60
N SER A 289 -18.43 -30.34 -21.59
CA SER A 289 -19.88 -30.11 -21.60
C SER A 289 -20.28 -28.93 -20.71
N ASP A 290 -21.28 -28.20 -21.19
CA ASP A 290 -22.10 -27.09 -20.65
C ASP A 290 -22.69 -27.33 -19.22
N ALA A 291 -21.97 -28.04 -18.36
CA ALA A 291 -22.36 -28.46 -17.02
C ALA A 291 -22.10 -27.41 -15.93
N ALA A 292 -21.53 -26.26 -16.28
CA ALA A 292 -21.29 -25.13 -15.38
C ALA A 292 -22.31 -23.99 -15.55
N ARG A 293 -23.58 -24.32 -15.82
CA ARG A 293 -24.67 -23.33 -15.73
C ARG A 293 -24.91 -22.99 -14.25
N ALA A 294 -24.89 -21.70 -13.91
CA ALA A 294 -25.23 -21.19 -12.57
C ALA A 294 -26.71 -21.34 -12.18
N PHE A 295 -27.54 -21.90 -13.08
CA PHE A 295 -28.94 -22.20 -12.82
C PHE A 295 -29.22 -23.65 -13.24
N GLU A 296 -29.64 -24.48 -12.29
CA GLU A 296 -30.15 -25.82 -12.57
C GLU A 296 -31.32 -25.72 -13.55
N ARG A 297 -31.41 -26.66 -14.51
CA ARG A 297 -32.51 -26.77 -15.50
C ARG A 297 -33.90 -26.98 -14.87
N GLY A 298 -34.00 -27.01 -13.54
CA GLY A 298 -35.22 -27.27 -12.77
C GLY A 298 -35.67 -26.14 -11.85
N VAL A 299 -35.01 -24.97 -11.84
CA VAL A 299 -35.49 -23.80 -11.07
C VAL A 299 -35.90 -22.69 -12.02
N GLY A 300 -37.16 -22.72 -12.43
CA GLY A 300 -37.86 -21.67 -13.14
C GLY A 300 -39.35 -21.82 -12.87
N LEU A 301 -40.08 -20.70 -12.78
CA LEU A 301 -41.54 -20.73 -12.84
C LEU A 301 -41.94 -21.22 -14.23
N GLU A 302 -42.88 -22.16 -14.34
CA GLU A 302 -43.47 -22.46 -15.65
C GLU A 302 -44.11 -21.17 -16.18
N LEU A 303 -43.90 -20.87 -17.46
CA LEU A 303 -44.38 -19.62 -18.06
C LEU A 303 -45.91 -19.47 -17.94
N GLY A 304 -46.65 -20.59 -17.82
CA GLY A 304 -48.08 -20.63 -17.55
C GLY A 304 -48.50 -20.28 -16.10
N GLU A 305 -47.57 -20.29 -15.14
CA GLU A 305 -47.79 -19.85 -13.76
C GLU A 305 -47.67 -18.32 -13.61
N LEU A 306 -47.00 -17.66 -14.56
CA LEU A 306 -46.99 -16.21 -14.70
C LEU A 306 -48.24 -15.81 -15.48
N GLY A 307 -49.31 -15.51 -14.73
CA GLY A 307 -50.66 -15.25 -15.24
C GLY A 307 -50.73 -14.48 -16.57
N GLU A 308 -51.68 -14.89 -17.40
CA GLU A 308 -51.90 -14.43 -18.76
C GLU A 308 -51.85 -12.90 -18.91
N GLU A 309 -51.23 -12.48 -20.03
CA GLU A 309 -51.15 -11.12 -20.58
C GLU A 309 -50.09 -10.17 -19.99
N ALA A 310 -48.80 -10.54 -20.07
CA ALA A 310 -47.77 -9.52 -20.20
C ALA A 310 -47.79 -8.97 -21.65
N ALA A 311 -48.18 -7.71 -21.81
CA ALA A 311 -48.11 -7.01 -23.10
C ALA A 311 -46.70 -7.12 -23.71
N PRO A 312 -46.56 -7.22 -25.05
CA PRO A 312 -45.26 -7.35 -25.69
C PRO A 312 -44.39 -6.15 -25.34
N SER A 313 -43.39 -6.39 -24.49
CA SER A 313 -42.37 -5.41 -24.15
C SER A 313 -41.09 -5.75 -24.92
N PRO A 314 -40.26 -4.75 -25.26
CA PRO A 314 -38.96 -4.98 -25.90
C PRO A 314 -38.09 -5.97 -25.11
N GLU A 315 -38.24 -5.99 -23.78
CA GLU A 315 -37.54 -6.89 -22.88
C GLU A 315 -38.05 -8.33 -23.04
N LEU A 316 -39.36 -8.55 -23.13
CA LEU A 316 -39.94 -9.88 -23.36
C LEU A 316 -39.53 -10.44 -24.73
N GLU A 317 -39.53 -9.59 -25.76
CA GLU A 317 -39.11 -9.95 -27.12
C GLU A 317 -37.59 -10.26 -27.17
N PHE A 318 -36.78 -9.51 -26.40
CA PHE A 318 -35.37 -9.79 -26.21
C PHE A 318 -35.15 -11.20 -25.62
N PHE A 319 -35.84 -11.56 -24.54
CA PHE A 319 -35.67 -12.89 -23.92
C PHE A 319 -36.15 -14.02 -24.82
N ARG A 320 -37.29 -13.87 -25.51
CA ARG A 320 -37.79 -14.87 -26.47
C ARG A 320 -36.77 -15.14 -27.58
N ARG A 321 -36.22 -14.07 -28.16
CA ARG A 321 -35.26 -14.15 -29.28
C ARG A 321 -33.91 -14.75 -28.88
N HIS A 322 -33.46 -14.54 -27.64
CA HIS A 322 -32.09 -14.87 -27.23
C HIS A 322 -32.00 -16.10 -26.31
N TYR A 323 -33.12 -16.54 -25.71
CA TYR A 323 -33.16 -17.66 -24.76
C TYR A 323 -34.21 -18.73 -25.11
N GLY A 324 -34.87 -18.66 -26.27
CA GLY A 324 -35.73 -19.75 -26.77
C GLY A 324 -37.06 -19.93 -26.05
N LEU A 325 -37.59 -18.88 -25.41
CA LEU A 325 -38.87 -18.91 -24.68
C LEU A 325 -40.08 -18.79 -25.62
N GLY A 326 -40.12 -19.60 -26.68
CA GLY A 326 -41.24 -19.69 -27.62
C GLY A 326 -42.43 -20.45 -27.03
N ALA A 327 -43.64 -20.03 -27.39
CA ALA A 327 -44.89 -20.72 -27.03
C ALA A 327 -45.22 -21.81 -28.06
N ASP A 328 -45.73 -22.95 -27.58
CA ASP A 328 -46.31 -24.10 -28.30
C ASP A 328 -45.37 -25.04 -29.06
N ASP A 329 -44.74 -25.96 -28.32
CA ASP A 329 -44.31 -27.28 -28.79
C ASP A 329 -45.48 -28.28 -28.80
N GLY A 330 -46.46 -28.02 -29.66
CA GLY A 330 -47.54 -28.96 -29.98
C GLY A 330 -47.07 -30.09 -30.90
N ASN A 331 -46.36 -31.09 -30.36
CA ASN A 331 -46.00 -32.32 -31.07
C ASN A 331 -46.91 -33.48 -30.63
N ASP A 332 -48.00 -33.74 -31.37
CA ASP A 332 -48.72 -35.03 -31.33
C ASP A 332 -48.33 -35.88 -32.55
N GLY A 333 -47.78 -37.07 -32.27
CA GLY A 333 -47.04 -37.83 -33.26
C GLY A 333 -47.89 -38.54 -34.32
N SER A 334 -47.29 -38.83 -35.47
CA SER A 334 -47.32 -40.18 -36.06
C SER A 334 -46.50 -40.30 -37.35
N ASP A 335 -45.86 -41.48 -37.42
CA ASP A 335 -45.46 -42.28 -38.59
C ASP A 335 -44.27 -41.89 -39.48
N GLY A 336 -43.46 -42.92 -39.73
CA GLY A 336 -42.22 -42.87 -40.48
C GLY A 336 -42.39 -43.02 -42.00
N GLY A 337 -41.28 -42.80 -42.71
CA GLY A 337 -41.18 -43.09 -44.13
C GLY A 337 -39.94 -42.52 -44.79
N MET A 338 -38.93 -43.37 -45.04
CA MET A 338 -37.88 -43.11 -46.02
C MET A 338 -38.49 -43.05 -47.44
N VAL A 339 -38.19 -42.03 -48.27
CA VAL A 339 -37.94 -42.19 -49.72
C VAL A 339 -37.07 -41.04 -50.28
N ASP A 340 -36.19 -41.46 -51.18
CA ASP A 340 -35.22 -40.82 -52.08
C ASP A 340 -35.81 -39.90 -53.19
N GLY A 341 -34.95 -39.06 -53.80
CA GLY A 341 -35.00 -38.74 -55.24
C GLY A 341 -35.57 -37.41 -55.76
N GLY A 342 -34.69 -36.45 -56.06
CA GLY A 342 -34.61 -35.76 -57.36
C GLY A 342 -35.60 -34.66 -57.79
N GLY A 343 -35.07 -33.42 -57.89
CA GLY A 343 -35.19 -32.55 -59.07
C GLY A 343 -36.42 -31.64 -59.25
N GLY A 344 -36.19 -30.33 -59.39
CA GLY A 344 -37.10 -29.42 -60.11
C GLY A 344 -37.27 -28.04 -59.49
N ALA A 345 -36.82 -27.01 -60.21
CA ALA A 345 -37.00 -25.60 -59.87
C ALA A 345 -38.45 -25.11 -60.05
N ALA A 346 -38.96 -24.27 -59.14
CA ALA A 346 -39.86 -23.13 -59.44
C ALA A 346 -40.18 -22.27 -58.20
N ALA A 347 -39.82 -20.98 -58.31
CA ALA A 347 -40.52 -19.76 -57.87
C ALA A 347 -41.50 -19.73 -56.66
N GLY A 348 -41.14 -18.90 -55.67
CA GLY A 348 -41.97 -17.77 -55.22
C GLY A 348 -42.97 -17.99 -54.06
N GLY A 349 -42.59 -17.54 -52.85
CA GLY A 349 -43.48 -17.34 -51.69
C GLY A 349 -42.68 -16.83 -50.47
N PRO A 350 -43.27 -16.08 -49.53
CA PRO A 350 -42.53 -15.45 -48.43
C PRO A 350 -41.91 -16.53 -47.54
N GLY A 351 -40.60 -16.45 -47.32
CA GLY A 351 -39.81 -17.49 -46.69
C GLY A 351 -40.37 -17.89 -45.33
N GLU A 352 -40.58 -19.20 -45.19
CA GLU A 352 -40.64 -19.91 -43.92
C GLU A 352 -39.48 -19.43 -43.04
N VAL A 353 -39.81 -19.05 -41.81
CA VAL A 353 -38.80 -18.81 -40.77
C VAL A 353 -38.28 -20.20 -40.43
N ASP A 354 -37.10 -20.49 -40.95
CA ASP A 354 -36.38 -21.73 -40.71
C ASP A 354 -36.07 -21.80 -39.21
N ASP A 355 -36.73 -22.72 -38.51
CA ASP A 355 -36.56 -23.03 -37.10
C ASP A 355 -35.25 -23.83 -36.90
N GLN A 356 -34.18 -23.39 -37.57
CA GLN A 356 -32.83 -23.79 -37.21
C GLN A 356 -32.59 -23.19 -35.85
N ASP A 357 -32.41 -24.05 -34.85
CA ASP A 357 -31.77 -23.75 -33.57
C ASP A 357 -30.69 -22.69 -33.80
N VAL A 358 -31.02 -21.42 -33.55
CA VAL A 358 -30.04 -20.34 -33.59
C VAL A 358 -29.24 -20.53 -32.33
N GLU A 359 -28.29 -21.47 -32.38
CA GLU A 359 -27.24 -21.57 -31.39
C GLU A 359 -26.60 -20.19 -31.33
N VAL A 360 -26.86 -19.52 -30.22
CA VAL A 360 -26.23 -18.24 -29.90
C VAL A 360 -24.74 -18.46 -30.01
N ALA A 361 -24.06 -17.68 -30.85
CA ALA A 361 -22.62 -17.76 -31.03
C ALA A 361 -21.90 -17.80 -29.67
N ASP A 362 -20.91 -18.68 -29.55
CA ASP A 362 -20.14 -18.93 -28.32
C ASP A 362 -19.51 -17.65 -27.69
N ASP A 363 -19.49 -16.53 -28.42
CA ASP A 363 -18.92 -15.24 -28.02
C ASP A 363 -19.90 -14.06 -28.01
N ALA A 364 -21.22 -14.33 -28.08
CA ALA A 364 -22.22 -13.29 -28.23
C ALA A 364 -22.08 -12.21 -27.14
N ALA A 365 -21.87 -10.95 -27.54
CA ALA A 365 -21.51 -9.85 -26.64
C ALA A 365 -22.49 -9.65 -25.46
N TRP A 366 -23.77 -10.00 -25.63
CA TRP A 366 -24.79 -9.91 -24.59
C TRP A 366 -24.77 -11.06 -23.56
N ARG A 367 -23.99 -12.12 -23.80
CA ARG A 367 -23.71 -13.22 -22.86
C ARG A 367 -22.37 -13.07 -22.13
N ARG A 368 -21.51 -12.14 -22.55
CA ARG A 368 -20.17 -11.99 -21.97
C ARG A 368 -20.24 -11.12 -20.72
N ILE A 369 -19.44 -11.50 -19.73
CA ILE A 369 -19.22 -10.69 -18.53
C ILE A 369 -17.93 -9.89 -18.76
N ASP A 370 -17.93 -8.88 -19.63
CA ASP A 370 -16.69 -8.28 -20.17
C ASP A 370 -15.84 -7.46 -19.17
N ARG A 371 -16.35 -7.17 -17.96
CA ARG A 371 -15.74 -6.19 -17.05
C ARG A 371 -15.77 -6.54 -15.56
N VAL A 372 -16.49 -7.58 -15.14
CA VAL A 372 -16.63 -7.91 -13.70
C VAL A 372 -15.30 -8.36 -13.10
N TRP A 373 -14.47 -9.06 -13.88
CA TRP A 373 -13.13 -9.48 -13.45
C TRP A 373 -12.16 -8.31 -13.22
N LEU A 374 -12.45 -7.10 -13.72
CA LEU A 374 -11.55 -5.95 -13.54
C LEU A 374 -11.49 -5.51 -12.08
N GLY A 375 -12.63 -5.54 -11.37
CA GLY A 375 -12.68 -5.24 -9.94
C GLY A 375 -11.90 -6.27 -9.11
N GLU A 376 -11.88 -7.53 -9.53
CA GLU A 376 -11.13 -8.59 -8.84
C GLU A 376 -9.60 -8.40 -8.96
N LEU A 377 -9.10 -7.77 -10.03
CA LEU A 377 -7.68 -7.45 -10.19
C LEU A 377 -7.23 -6.30 -9.29
N ASP A 378 -8.05 -5.25 -9.16
CA ASP A 378 -7.78 -4.16 -8.23
C ASP A 378 -7.83 -4.63 -6.77
N GLU A 379 -8.75 -5.53 -6.43
CA GLU A 379 -8.79 -6.16 -5.09
C GLU A 379 -7.52 -6.99 -4.79
N LEU A 380 -7.04 -7.77 -5.76
CA LEU A 380 -5.81 -8.56 -5.60
C LEU A 380 -4.58 -7.64 -5.46
N ALA A 381 -4.51 -6.58 -6.26
CA ALA A 381 -3.47 -5.57 -6.15
C ALA A 381 -3.48 -4.89 -4.77
N LEU A 382 -4.67 -4.53 -4.25
CA LEU A 382 -4.80 -3.94 -2.92
C LEU A 382 -4.37 -4.93 -1.82
N GLN A 383 -4.67 -6.22 -1.96
CA GLN A 383 -4.21 -7.24 -1.00
C GLN A 383 -2.68 -7.36 -0.97
N TYR A 384 -2.04 -7.31 -2.14
CA TYR A 384 -0.58 -7.30 -2.25
C TYR A 384 0.01 -6.06 -1.58
N ASP A 385 -0.52 -4.88 -1.88
CA ASP A 385 -0.08 -3.60 -1.28
C ASP A 385 -0.20 -3.62 0.26
N ASN A 386 -1.33 -4.09 0.81
CA ASN A 386 -1.50 -4.23 2.26
C ASN A 386 -0.55 -5.27 2.88
N TYR A 387 -0.25 -6.34 2.15
CA TYR A 387 0.74 -7.32 2.58
C TYR A 387 2.11 -6.67 2.73
N VAL A 388 2.58 -5.94 1.72
CA VAL A 388 3.89 -5.27 1.75
C VAL A 388 3.94 -4.22 2.87
N ASN A 389 2.89 -3.41 3.03
CA ASN A 389 2.77 -2.48 4.15
C ASN A 389 2.96 -3.18 5.51
N ASN A 390 2.37 -4.37 5.69
CA ASN A 390 2.53 -5.12 6.93
C ASN A 390 3.89 -5.82 7.10
N THR A 391 4.76 -5.80 6.09
CA THR A 391 6.18 -6.24 6.23
C THR A 391 7.09 -5.17 6.85
N SER A 392 6.54 -3.99 7.18
CA SER A 392 7.28 -2.90 7.82
C SER A 392 8.08 -3.33 9.05
N MET A 393 9.39 -3.09 9.01
CA MET A 393 10.23 -3.10 10.20
C MET A 393 9.81 -1.97 11.14
N VAL A 394 9.44 -2.32 12.37
CA VAL A 394 8.95 -1.35 13.36
C VAL A 394 9.92 -1.24 14.52
N LEU A 395 10.39 -0.02 14.76
CA LEU A 395 11.40 0.31 15.76
C LEU A 395 10.80 1.11 16.91
N ALA A 396 11.01 0.62 18.14
CA ALA A 396 10.86 1.40 19.36
C ALA A 396 12.26 1.72 19.89
N ILE A 397 12.62 3.00 19.90
CA ILE A 397 13.99 3.46 20.18
C ILE A 397 14.01 4.28 21.46
N ALA A 398 14.75 3.83 22.47
CA ALA A 398 15.05 4.63 23.67
C ALA A 398 16.48 5.20 23.59
N PRO A 399 16.67 6.53 23.67
CA PRO A 399 18.00 7.14 23.66
C PRO A 399 18.74 6.90 24.99
N GLY A 400 19.84 6.15 24.97
CA GLY A 400 20.64 5.88 26.17
C GLY A 400 19.80 5.26 27.30
N ASP A 401 19.94 5.82 28.50
CA ASP A 401 19.18 5.42 29.69
C ASP A 401 17.76 6.00 29.78
N SER A 402 17.29 6.72 28.76
CA SER A 402 15.96 7.34 28.78
C SER A 402 14.83 6.30 28.88
N ASP A 403 13.78 6.69 29.61
CA ASP A 403 12.49 5.99 29.61
C ASP A 403 11.62 6.37 28.41
N LYS A 404 11.98 7.39 27.64
CA LYS A 404 11.22 7.82 26.47
C LYS A 404 11.47 6.91 25.28
N VAL A 405 10.42 6.67 24.50
CA VAL A 405 10.48 5.85 23.28
C VAL A 405 10.13 6.71 22.06
N LEU A 406 10.93 6.59 21.01
CA LEU A 406 10.60 7.07 19.67
C LEU A 406 10.12 5.87 18.85
N LEU A 407 8.90 5.95 18.32
CA LEU A 407 8.24 4.88 17.60
C LEU A 407 8.24 5.18 16.09
N PHE A 408 8.95 4.36 15.32
CA PHE A 408 8.99 4.41 13.84
C PHE A 408 8.36 3.14 13.29
N VAL A 409 7.22 3.27 12.61
CA VAL A 409 6.40 2.10 12.23
C VAL A 409 6.41 1.78 10.74
N GLY A 410 7.22 2.47 9.92
CA GLY A 410 7.12 2.37 8.46
C GLY A 410 5.66 2.57 8.04
N ASP A 411 5.13 1.70 7.20
CA ASP A 411 3.72 1.69 6.82
C ASP A 411 2.91 0.57 7.47
N ALA A 412 3.28 0.20 8.69
CA ALA A 412 2.52 -0.75 9.50
C ALA A 412 1.01 -0.41 9.52
N GLN A 413 0.20 -1.36 9.05
CA GLN A 413 -1.25 -1.28 9.03
C GLN A 413 -1.87 -2.16 10.13
N ALA A 414 -3.16 -2.44 10.02
CA ALA A 414 -3.96 -3.20 10.99
C ALA A 414 -3.24 -4.45 11.51
N GLY A 415 -2.71 -5.29 10.62
CA GLY A 415 -2.00 -6.52 10.96
C GLY A 415 -0.91 -6.35 12.01
N ASN A 416 -0.05 -5.34 11.81
CA ASN A 416 0.99 -4.98 12.77
C ASN A 416 0.40 -4.49 14.10
N TRP A 417 -0.56 -3.57 14.06
CA TRP A 417 -1.20 -3.05 15.27
C TRP A 417 -1.89 -4.13 16.09
N LEU A 418 -2.51 -5.12 15.45
CA LEU A 418 -3.10 -6.28 16.13
C LEU A 418 -2.03 -7.07 16.90
N SER A 419 -0.84 -7.26 16.31
CA SER A 419 0.26 -7.95 17.00
C SER A 419 0.74 -7.21 18.25
N TRP A 420 0.72 -5.87 18.23
CA TRP A 420 1.16 -5.07 19.38
C TRP A 420 0.10 -4.92 20.44
N CYS A 421 -1.16 -4.75 20.03
CA CYS A 421 -2.25 -4.43 20.93
C CYS A 421 -2.90 -5.69 21.52
N ASP A 422 -3.06 -6.75 20.73
CA ASP A 422 -3.78 -7.96 21.14
C ASP A 422 -2.84 -9.11 21.49
N GLU A 423 -1.86 -9.39 20.61
CA GLU A 423 -0.90 -10.49 20.85
C GLU A 423 0.16 -10.11 21.89
N VAL A 424 0.47 -8.80 21.98
CA VAL A 424 1.42 -8.20 22.92
C VAL A 424 2.83 -8.78 22.74
N VAL A 425 3.51 -8.33 21.69
CA VAL A 425 4.94 -8.64 21.45
C VAL A 425 5.75 -8.38 22.71
N ARG A 426 6.59 -9.35 23.09
CA ARG A 426 7.54 -9.24 24.19
C ARG A 426 8.95 -9.17 23.64
N CYS A 427 9.67 -8.13 24.01
CA CYS A 427 11.05 -7.93 23.62
C CYS A 427 11.99 -8.18 24.79
N ASP A 428 13.23 -8.55 24.51
CA ASP A 428 14.29 -8.64 25.53
C ASP A 428 14.52 -7.25 26.17
N ASP A 429 14.82 -7.20 27.47
CA ASP A 429 15.16 -5.98 28.20
C ASP A 429 16.67 -5.80 28.43
N GLY A 430 17.49 -6.75 28.01
CA GLY A 430 18.94 -6.77 28.18
C GLY A 430 19.41 -7.16 29.60
N ALA A 431 18.47 -7.38 30.52
CA ALA A 431 18.71 -7.75 31.92
C ALA A 431 18.17 -9.15 32.27
N GLY A 432 17.78 -9.93 31.27
CA GLY A 432 17.21 -11.27 31.43
C GLY A 432 15.71 -11.27 31.76
N GLY A 433 15.04 -10.13 31.59
CA GLY A 433 13.59 -9.97 31.64
C GLY A 433 13.00 -9.71 30.25
N SER A 434 11.88 -9.00 30.22
CA SER A 434 11.21 -8.65 28.97
C SER A 434 10.42 -7.36 29.12
N VAL A 435 10.36 -6.56 28.06
CA VAL A 435 9.47 -5.39 27.93
C VAL A 435 8.38 -5.69 26.90
N SER A 436 7.13 -5.36 27.21
CA SER A 436 6.01 -5.55 26.30
C SER A 436 5.83 -4.38 25.31
N SER A 437 5.21 -4.67 24.17
CA SER A 437 4.75 -3.65 23.22
C SER A 437 3.87 -2.59 23.88
N HIS A 438 3.02 -2.97 24.84
CA HIS A 438 2.17 -2.02 25.59
C HIS A 438 3.02 -1.04 26.41
N GLU A 439 4.04 -1.52 27.11
CA GLU A 439 4.96 -0.67 27.88
C GLU A 439 5.72 0.29 26.96
N LEU A 440 6.17 -0.20 25.79
CA LEU A 440 6.86 0.63 24.80
C LEU A 440 5.94 1.70 24.20
N LEU A 441 4.70 1.35 23.85
CA LEU A 441 3.69 2.30 23.34
C LEU A 441 3.34 3.36 24.39
N GLN A 442 3.16 2.98 25.65
CA GLN A 442 2.88 3.92 26.74
C GLN A 442 4.00 4.94 26.95
N ARG A 443 5.25 4.53 26.69
CA ARG A 443 6.47 5.36 26.79
C ARG A 443 6.74 6.21 25.54
N ALA A 444 5.96 6.04 24.47
CA ALA A 444 6.18 6.75 23.21
C ALA A 444 6.02 8.26 23.40
N VAL A 445 7.06 9.03 23.06
CA VAL A 445 7.06 10.50 23.02
C VAL A 445 7.11 11.06 21.61
N LEU A 446 7.53 10.24 20.64
CA LEU A 446 7.49 10.56 19.23
C LEU A 446 6.93 9.35 18.49
N TYR A 447 6.00 9.59 17.57
CA TYR A 447 5.36 8.57 16.76
C TYR A 447 5.38 9.00 15.29
N LYS A 448 6.17 8.32 14.44
CA LYS A 448 5.99 8.39 12.99
C LYS A 448 4.70 7.66 12.65
N VAL A 449 3.72 8.40 12.15
CA VAL A 449 2.42 7.86 11.80
C VAL A 449 2.56 6.96 10.57
N GLY A 450 2.09 5.72 10.67
CA GLY A 450 2.21 4.76 9.58
C GLY A 450 1.43 5.15 8.33
N HIS A 451 1.80 4.61 7.17
CA HIS A 451 1.04 4.64 5.91
C HIS A 451 0.44 6.01 5.61
N HIS A 452 1.25 7.07 5.80
CA HIS A 452 0.93 8.48 5.55
C HIS A 452 -0.37 8.97 6.23
N GLY A 453 -0.80 8.31 7.32
CA GLY A 453 -2.04 8.61 8.01
C GLY A 453 -3.31 8.17 7.26
N SER A 454 -3.22 7.18 6.39
CA SER A 454 -4.36 6.51 5.76
C SER A 454 -5.35 5.90 6.77
N HIS A 455 -6.54 5.51 6.33
CA HIS A 455 -7.60 4.98 7.19
C HIS A 455 -7.23 3.70 7.97
N ASN A 456 -6.24 2.93 7.49
CA ASN A 456 -5.75 1.71 8.13
C ASN A 456 -4.35 1.86 8.79
N ALA A 457 -3.77 3.07 8.74
CA ALA A 457 -2.45 3.39 9.28
C ALA A 457 -2.30 3.21 10.79
N THR A 458 -3.37 3.48 11.56
CA THR A 458 -3.30 3.48 13.01
C THR A 458 -4.62 3.06 13.61
N LEU A 459 -4.63 1.96 14.36
CA LEU A 459 -5.81 1.51 15.08
C LEU A 459 -6.12 2.43 16.27
N ARG A 460 -7.41 2.60 16.57
CA ARG A 460 -7.87 3.41 17.70
C ARG A 460 -7.21 2.97 19.02
N LYS A 461 -7.17 1.66 19.28
CA LYS A 461 -6.52 1.08 20.45
C LYS A 461 -5.02 1.40 20.53
N GLY A 462 -4.33 1.52 19.39
CA GLY A 462 -2.93 1.93 19.32
C GLY A 462 -2.74 3.37 19.80
N VAL A 463 -3.58 4.30 19.31
CA VAL A 463 -3.62 5.69 19.78
C VAL A 463 -3.92 5.75 21.29
N GLU A 464 -4.85 4.92 21.77
CA GLU A 464 -5.24 4.89 23.18
C GLU A 464 -4.11 4.41 24.12
N LEU A 465 -3.28 3.47 23.65
CA LEU A 465 -2.13 2.94 24.39
C LEU A 465 -0.97 3.94 24.53
N MET A 466 -0.83 4.88 23.60
CA MET A 466 0.23 5.91 23.65
C MET A 466 -0.14 7.03 24.64
N THR A 467 0.13 6.82 25.93
CA THR A 467 -0.39 7.67 27.01
C THR A 467 0.54 8.80 27.46
N SER A 468 1.75 8.91 26.89
CA SER A 468 2.72 9.93 27.29
C SER A 468 2.16 11.35 27.08
N PRO A 469 2.29 12.25 28.08
CA PRO A 469 1.91 13.64 27.92
C PRO A 469 2.87 14.44 27.03
N GLU A 470 4.00 13.85 26.61
CA GLU A 470 4.97 14.46 25.70
C GLU A 470 4.81 14.01 24.24
N LEU A 471 3.83 13.14 23.95
CA LEU A 471 3.65 12.54 22.63
C LEU A 471 3.52 13.60 21.53
N VAL A 472 4.36 13.44 20.49
CA VAL A 472 4.33 14.15 19.22
C VAL A 472 4.08 13.13 18.10
N ALA A 473 3.07 13.36 17.26
CA ALA A 473 2.85 12.58 16.05
C ALA A 473 3.47 13.29 14.84
N VAL A 474 4.24 12.57 14.03
CA VAL A 474 4.81 13.07 12.77
C VAL A 474 4.14 12.35 11.61
N ILE A 475 3.45 13.07 10.73
CA ILE A 475 2.72 12.53 9.58
C ILE A 475 3.49 12.89 8.29
N PRO A 476 4.20 11.94 7.67
CA PRO A 476 4.92 12.17 6.43
C PRO A 476 3.97 12.14 5.24
N THR A 477 3.24 13.23 5.03
CA THR A 477 2.21 13.32 3.99
C THR A 477 2.25 14.67 3.29
N ASP A 478 1.92 14.66 2.00
CA ASP A 478 1.51 15.83 1.25
C ASP A 478 0.00 15.72 0.99
N GLU A 479 -0.78 16.45 1.78
CA GLU A 479 -2.24 16.40 1.76
C GLU A 479 -2.77 16.93 0.42
N GLU A 480 -2.24 18.05 -0.08
CA GLU A 480 -2.68 18.57 -1.37
C GLU A 480 -2.46 17.55 -2.50
N TRP A 481 -1.28 16.93 -2.55
CA TRP A 481 -0.95 15.96 -3.57
C TRP A 481 -1.79 14.67 -3.44
N ALA A 482 -1.90 14.12 -2.22
CA ALA A 482 -2.64 12.88 -1.96
C ALA A 482 -4.11 13.00 -2.39
N TRP A 483 -4.75 14.11 -2.05
CA TRP A 483 -6.15 14.36 -2.38
C TRP A 483 -6.42 14.59 -3.86
N HIS A 484 -5.43 15.05 -4.64
CA HIS A 484 -5.56 15.21 -6.10
C HIS A 484 -5.19 13.96 -6.90
N LYS A 485 -4.71 12.89 -6.25
CA LYS A 485 -4.34 11.63 -6.90
C LYS A 485 -5.58 10.91 -7.46
N ARG A 486 -5.75 10.95 -8.78
CA ARG A 486 -6.97 10.51 -9.49
C ARG A 486 -7.18 8.98 -9.58
N SER A 487 -6.24 8.16 -9.12
CA SER A 487 -6.31 6.68 -9.26
C SER A 487 -7.44 6.02 -8.44
N SER A 488 -8.12 6.72 -7.53
CA SER A 488 -9.01 6.13 -6.52
C SER A 488 -10.52 6.36 -6.71
N GLY A 489 -11.00 6.60 -7.94
CA GLY A 489 -12.44 6.51 -8.31
C GLY A 489 -13.42 7.52 -7.71
N ASP A 490 -13.21 7.99 -6.47
CA ASP A 490 -14.17 8.69 -5.61
C ASP A 490 -13.53 9.83 -4.78
N GLY A 491 -12.51 10.52 -5.33
CA GLY A 491 -12.01 11.79 -4.78
C GLY A 491 -10.66 11.77 -4.05
N GLY A 492 -9.67 11.04 -4.56
CA GLY A 492 -8.28 11.12 -4.08
C GLY A 492 -7.95 10.18 -2.93
N TRP A 493 -6.66 10.13 -2.56
CA TRP A 493 -6.23 9.49 -1.32
C TRP A 493 -6.50 10.46 -0.17
N ARG A 494 -7.43 10.09 0.73
CA ARG A 494 -7.87 10.92 1.85
C ARG A 494 -6.86 10.86 3.00
N MET A 495 -5.63 11.33 2.75
CA MET A 495 -4.51 11.26 3.67
C MET A 495 -4.02 12.68 4.04
N PRO A 496 -3.82 13.00 5.33
CA PRO A 496 -4.19 12.17 6.48
C PRO A 496 -5.71 12.04 6.63
N PHE A 497 -6.16 10.84 6.98
CA PHE A 497 -7.56 10.52 7.21
C PHE A 497 -8.08 11.28 8.43
N LEU A 498 -9.10 12.13 8.25
CA LEU A 498 -9.53 13.09 9.27
C LEU A 498 -9.84 12.45 10.64
N PRO A 499 -10.51 11.29 10.74
CA PRO A 499 -10.71 10.62 12.02
C PRO A 499 -9.42 10.24 12.76
N ILE A 500 -8.39 9.76 12.06
CA ILE A 500 -7.08 9.47 12.66
C ILE A 500 -6.39 10.77 13.07
N TYR A 501 -6.39 11.77 12.20
CA TYR A 501 -5.82 13.08 12.49
C TYR A 501 -6.42 13.70 13.75
N ARG A 502 -7.76 13.68 13.92
CA ARG A 502 -8.43 14.15 15.13
C ARG A 502 -8.03 13.37 16.38
N ALA A 503 -7.99 12.04 16.28
CA ALA A 503 -7.58 11.20 17.41
C ALA A 503 -6.14 11.49 17.85
N LEU A 504 -5.25 11.78 16.89
CA LEU A 504 -3.88 12.22 17.17
C LEU A 504 -3.84 13.63 17.75
N LEU A 505 -4.65 14.58 17.26
CA LEU A 505 -4.76 15.92 17.87
C LEU A 505 -5.18 15.83 19.33
N GLU A 506 -6.18 15.02 19.65
CA GLU A 506 -6.62 14.81 21.03
C GLU A 506 -5.52 14.13 21.87
N ARG A 507 -4.97 13.03 21.37
CA ARG A 507 -3.97 12.23 22.11
C ARG A 507 -2.65 12.98 22.33
N CYS A 508 -2.18 13.68 21.31
CA CYS A 508 -0.93 14.43 21.34
C CYS A 508 -1.09 15.83 21.94
N ARG A 509 -2.31 16.24 22.35
CA ARG A 509 -2.61 17.61 22.80
C ARG A 509 -2.15 18.63 21.75
N GLY A 510 -2.63 18.47 20.52
CA GLY A 510 -2.32 19.34 19.40
C GLY A 510 -0.94 19.18 18.77
N ARG A 511 0.00 18.41 19.37
CA ARG A 511 1.36 18.21 18.85
C ARG A 511 1.41 17.20 17.70
N VAL A 512 0.80 17.57 16.58
CA VAL A 512 0.82 16.82 15.32
C VAL A 512 1.62 17.63 14.31
N LEU A 513 2.69 17.05 13.76
CA LEU A 513 3.57 17.67 12.79
C LEU A 513 3.40 16.97 11.44
N GLN A 514 2.85 17.66 10.45
CA GLN A 514 2.68 17.12 9.10
C GLN A 514 3.76 17.67 8.17
N THR A 515 4.35 16.84 7.31
CA THR A 515 5.52 17.25 6.51
C THR A 515 5.22 18.38 5.53
N ASP A 516 4.08 18.45 4.86
CA ASP A 516 3.78 19.54 3.90
C ASP A 516 3.37 20.89 4.55
N SER A 517 2.76 20.85 5.73
CA SER A 517 2.03 21.97 6.33
C SER A 517 2.65 22.43 7.65
N GLY A 518 3.39 21.59 8.35
CA GLY A 518 4.03 21.89 9.63
C GLY A 518 3.12 21.65 10.82
N LEU A 519 3.11 22.60 11.75
CA LEU A 519 2.26 22.52 12.92
C LEU A 519 0.80 22.82 12.53
N PRO A 520 -0.20 22.38 13.31
CA PRO A 520 -1.61 22.55 12.95
C PRO A 520 -2.03 24.02 12.89
N THR A 521 -1.24 24.92 13.49
CA THR A 521 -1.44 26.38 13.47
C THR A 521 -0.83 27.08 12.25
N ASP A 522 0.03 26.40 11.49
CA ASP A 522 0.80 27.02 10.40
C ASP A 522 -0.03 27.19 9.13
N LYS A 523 -0.90 26.21 8.85
CA LYS A 523 -1.84 26.25 7.72
C LYS A 523 -3.17 25.60 8.12
N PRO A 524 -4.32 26.19 7.72
CA PRO A 524 -5.58 25.50 7.86
C PRO A 524 -5.54 24.23 7.00
N ARG A 525 -6.18 23.14 7.48
CA ARG A 525 -6.33 21.94 6.64
C ARG A 525 -7.05 22.30 5.36
N MET A 526 -6.73 21.56 4.30
CA MET A 526 -7.52 21.64 3.10
C MET A 526 -8.95 21.17 3.41
N THR A 527 -9.95 21.79 2.78
CA THR A 527 -11.31 21.27 2.66
C THR A 527 -11.46 20.70 1.26
N PRO A 528 -11.07 19.44 1.04
CA PRO A 528 -11.05 18.88 -0.29
C PRO A 528 -12.48 18.55 -0.67
N ARG A 529 -12.82 18.78 -1.93
CA ARG A 529 -14.05 18.29 -2.52
C ARG A 529 -13.72 17.03 -3.30
N ASP A 530 -14.53 16.00 -3.17
CA ASP A 530 -14.43 14.81 -4.02
C ASP A 530 -14.69 15.17 -5.49
N SER A 531 -14.58 14.17 -6.37
CA SER A 531 -14.83 14.33 -7.82
C SER A 531 -16.24 14.84 -8.15
N ASP A 532 -17.20 14.71 -7.22
CA ASP A 532 -18.58 15.19 -7.34
C ASP A 532 -18.79 16.59 -6.70
N GLY A 533 -17.73 17.19 -6.14
CA GLY A 533 -17.82 18.48 -5.46
C GLY A 533 -18.30 18.40 -4.01
N LYS A 534 -18.49 17.20 -3.44
CA LYS A 534 -18.95 17.00 -2.06
C LYS A 534 -17.77 17.02 -1.10
N GLU A 535 -18.02 17.54 0.09
CA GLU A 535 -17.06 17.45 1.18
C GLU A 535 -17.14 16.05 1.79
N PRO A 536 -16.02 15.33 1.87
CA PRO A 536 -15.95 13.94 2.34
C PRO A 536 -16.15 13.83 3.86
N PHE A 537 -16.06 14.95 4.56
CA PHE A 537 -16.30 15.12 5.98
C PHE A 537 -17.19 16.35 6.19
N SER A 538 -17.97 16.35 7.27
CA SER A 538 -18.88 17.47 7.55
C SER A 538 -18.13 18.70 8.10
N ASP A 539 -18.71 19.89 7.93
CA ASP A 539 -18.24 21.14 8.56
C ASP A 539 -18.03 20.99 10.08
N GLU A 540 -18.84 20.15 10.73
CA GLU A 540 -18.75 19.85 12.16
C GLU A 540 -17.44 19.13 12.51
N GLU A 541 -17.04 18.12 11.72
CA GLU A 541 -15.79 17.38 11.94
C GLU A 541 -14.54 18.25 11.75
N PHE A 542 -14.58 19.19 10.81
CA PHE A 542 -13.52 20.19 10.66
C PHE A 542 -13.51 21.17 11.85
N ALA A 543 -14.67 21.67 12.27
CA ALA A 543 -14.78 22.58 13.42
C ALA A 543 -14.31 21.95 14.74
N GLU A 544 -14.52 20.65 14.93
CA GLU A 544 -13.96 19.91 16.07
C GLU A 544 -12.43 19.90 16.07
N SER A 545 -11.81 19.74 14.88
CA SER A 545 -10.35 19.78 14.74
C SER A 545 -9.79 21.15 15.11
N GLU A 546 -10.41 22.23 14.63
CA GLU A 546 -10.06 23.60 14.99
C GLU A 546 -10.24 23.87 16.49
N THR A 547 -11.26 23.27 17.11
CA THR A 547 -11.49 23.38 18.55
C THR A 547 -10.38 22.70 19.35
N LEU A 548 -9.94 21.50 18.94
CA LEU A 548 -8.81 20.80 19.56
C LEU A 548 -7.50 21.59 19.43
N ILE A 549 -7.24 22.17 18.26
CA ILE A 549 -6.05 23.02 18.01
C ILE A 549 -6.08 24.23 18.93
N ALA A 550 -7.22 24.93 19.02
CA ALA A 550 -7.37 26.09 19.89
C ALA A 550 -7.24 25.73 21.39
N GLN A 551 -7.78 24.58 21.80
CA GLN A 551 -7.70 24.07 23.17
C GLN A 551 -6.25 23.80 23.60
N HIS A 552 -5.40 23.36 22.66
CA HIS A 552 -4.02 22.95 22.92
C HIS A 552 -2.96 23.90 22.35
N ALA A 553 -3.33 25.15 22.09
CA ALA A 553 -2.43 26.15 21.52
C ALA A 553 -1.15 26.37 22.36
N GLY A 554 -1.21 26.15 23.68
CA GLY A 554 -0.05 26.23 24.57
C GLY A 554 0.97 25.13 24.29
N GLU A 555 0.54 23.87 24.27
CA GLU A 555 1.38 22.72 23.97
C GLU A 555 1.96 22.76 22.54
N ILE A 556 1.18 23.28 21.58
CA ILE A 556 1.66 23.51 20.20
C ILE A 556 2.79 24.55 20.19
N ALA A 557 2.64 25.65 20.93
CA ALA A 557 3.67 26.69 21.03
C ALA A 557 4.94 26.19 21.72
N GLU A 558 4.82 25.29 22.70
CA GLU A 558 5.97 24.64 23.34
C GLU A 558 6.75 23.74 22.36
N LEU A 559 6.03 22.98 21.52
CA LEU A 559 6.67 22.20 20.45
C LEU A 559 7.33 23.12 19.42
N ALA A 560 6.65 24.19 19.01
CA ALA A 560 7.17 25.18 18.06
C ALA A 560 8.49 25.81 18.54
N ALA A 561 8.63 26.06 19.84
CA ALA A 561 9.85 26.63 20.42
C ALA A 561 11.05 25.67 20.38
N ARG A 562 10.82 24.36 20.24
CA ARG A 562 11.84 23.31 20.18
C ARG A 562 12.06 22.77 18.76
N LEU A 563 11.16 23.08 17.84
CA LEU A 563 11.17 22.63 16.46
C LEU A 563 12.04 23.58 15.61
N ARG A 564 13.08 23.04 14.99
CA ARG A 564 13.74 23.73 13.88
C ARG A 564 12.99 23.40 12.60
N SER A 565 12.42 24.42 11.97
CA SER A 565 11.71 24.29 10.70
C SER A 565 12.55 24.88 9.58
N GLU A 566 13.03 24.02 8.69
CA GLU A 566 13.73 24.40 7.46
C GLU A 566 12.86 24.02 6.25
N GLU A 567 13.28 24.44 5.06
CA GLU A 567 12.56 24.14 3.82
C GLU A 567 12.47 22.63 3.53
N LEU A 568 13.58 21.91 3.73
CA LEU A 568 13.70 20.50 3.36
C LEU A 568 13.42 19.54 4.52
N PHE A 569 13.45 20.01 5.77
CA PHE A 569 13.29 19.14 6.94
C PHE A 569 12.79 19.88 8.18
N PHE A 570 12.33 19.08 9.14
CA PHE A 570 12.14 19.45 10.54
C PHE A 570 13.22 18.82 11.41
N GLU A 571 13.70 19.53 12.43
CA GLU A 571 14.51 18.91 13.50
C GLU A 571 13.85 19.05 14.87
N LEU A 572 13.82 17.94 15.59
CA LEU A 572 13.32 17.82 16.96
C LEU A 572 14.42 17.25 17.84
N THR A 573 14.66 17.85 19.00
CA THR A 573 15.54 17.28 20.02
C THR A 573 14.70 16.64 21.11
N ILE A 574 14.89 15.34 21.33
CA ILE A 574 14.27 14.58 22.41
C ILE A 574 15.32 14.43 23.52
N ASP A 575 15.18 15.24 24.55
CA ASP A 575 15.95 15.14 25.79
C ASP A 575 15.58 13.83 26.52
N PRO A 576 16.50 13.26 27.33
CA PRO A 576 16.30 11.98 28.02
C PRO A 576 15.09 11.94 28.98
#